data_AF-A0A945UDN5-F1
#
_entry.id   AF-A0A945UDN5-F1
#
_cell.length_a   1.000
_cell.length_b   1.000
_cell.length_c   1.000
_cell.angle_alpha   90.00
_cell.angle_beta   90.00
_cell.angle_gamma   90.00
#
_symmetry.space_group_name_H-M   'P 1'
#
loop_
_entity.id
_entity.type
_entity.pdbx_description
1 polymer ?
#
loop_
_entity_poly.entity_id
_entity_poly.type
_entity_poly.pdbx_seq_one_letter_code
_entity_poly.pdbx_strand_id
1 'polypeptide(L)'
;MSTETNIQTVNCTAFKDQKPGTAGLRKKVAVIRQPHYLETYVQAVFNTLKLPAGSALVIGGDGRFFNPEAIQTIIQIAAANAIGKLIIGKDGLLSTPAASHLIR
;
A
#
# COMPACT_ATOMS: atom_id res chain seq x y z
N MET A 1 -14.37 -17.78 -14.36
CA MET A 1 -14.97 -16.44 -14.29
C MET A 1 -13.83 -15.44 -14.19
N SER A 2 -13.41 -14.86 -15.29
CA SER A 2 -12.54 -13.68 -15.29
C SER A 2 -13.40 -12.49 -14.90
N THR A 3 -13.41 -12.16 -13.61
CA THR A 3 -13.95 -10.87 -13.15
C THR A 3 -13.02 -9.78 -13.67
N GLU A 4 -13.45 -9.03 -14.68
CA GLU A 4 -12.74 -7.81 -15.08
C GLU A 4 -12.69 -6.87 -13.89
N THR A 5 -11.46 -6.51 -13.47
CA THR A 5 -11.25 -5.52 -12.42
C THR A 5 -11.70 -4.16 -12.95
N ASN A 6 -12.77 -3.61 -12.38
CA ASN A 6 -13.22 -2.26 -12.70
C ASN A 6 -12.27 -1.23 -12.05
N ILE A 7 -11.43 -0.59 -12.87
CA ILE A 7 -10.49 0.44 -12.42
C ILE A 7 -11.20 1.80 -12.44
N GLN A 8 -11.25 2.45 -11.28
CA GLN A 8 -11.84 3.79 -11.13
C GLN A 8 -10.77 4.82 -10.78
N THR A 9 -10.82 5.96 -11.47
CA THR A 9 -9.99 7.12 -11.15
C THR A 9 -10.75 8.01 -10.16
N VAL A 10 -10.17 8.24 -8.98
CA VAL A 10 -10.76 9.06 -7.93
C VAL A 10 -9.98 10.36 -7.78
N ASN A 11 -10.68 11.50 -7.92
CA ASN A 11 -10.08 12.81 -7.70
C ASN A 11 -9.85 13.04 -6.20
N CYS A 12 -8.63 13.44 -5.83
CA CYS A 12 -8.23 13.67 -4.45
C CYS A 12 -7.36 14.93 -4.34
N THR A 13 -7.32 15.51 -3.13
CA THR A 13 -6.48 16.67 -2.82
C THR A 13 -5.19 16.23 -2.14
N ALA A 14 -4.07 16.86 -2.50
CA ALA A 14 -2.77 16.55 -1.90
C ALA A 14 -2.70 17.00 -0.43
N PHE A 15 -2.06 16.17 0.40
CA PHE A 15 -1.78 16.48 1.80
C PHE A 15 -0.36 17.06 1.94
N LYS A 16 -0.22 18.13 2.73
CA LYS A 16 1.07 18.81 2.94
C LYS A 16 2.01 18.07 3.89
N ASP A 17 1.52 17.06 4.60
CA ASP A 17 2.20 16.46 5.74
C ASP A 17 2.59 14.97 5.52
N GLN A 18 2.48 14.48 4.29
CA GLN A 18 2.83 13.12 3.84
C GLN A 18 4.32 12.97 3.47
N LYS A 19 5.21 13.66 4.18
CA LYS A 19 6.66 13.51 3.99
C LYS A 19 7.19 12.36 4.87
N PRO A 20 7.68 11.25 4.31
CA PRO A 20 8.27 10.18 5.12
C PRO A 20 9.58 10.65 5.75
N GLY A 21 9.83 10.19 6.99
CA GLY A 21 11.13 10.34 7.65
C GLY A 21 12.06 9.17 7.33
N THR A 22 13.16 9.05 8.08
CA THR A 22 14.14 7.94 7.94
C THR A 22 13.51 6.55 8.11
N ALA A 23 12.48 6.44 8.96
CA ALA A 23 11.76 5.21 9.23
C ALA A 23 10.35 5.17 8.62
N GLY A 24 10.15 5.88 7.50
CA GLY A 24 8.87 5.98 6.80
C GLY A 24 7.94 7.08 7.31
N LEU A 25 6.72 7.15 6.76
CA LEU A 25 5.67 8.06 7.23
C LEU A 25 5.02 7.51 8.50
N ARG A 26 4.96 8.33 9.55
CA ARG A 26 4.34 7.97 10.82
C ARG A 26 3.38 9.06 11.27
N LYS A 27 2.11 8.69 11.45
CA LYS A 27 1.03 9.59 11.88
C LYS A 27 0.10 8.86 12.85
N LYS A 28 -0.67 9.62 13.62
CA LYS A 28 -1.74 9.06 14.46
C LYS A 28 -2.77 8.39 13.55
N VAL A 29 -3.37 7.29 14.01
CA VAL A 29 -4.40 6.56 13.25
C VAL A 29 -5.57 7.47 12.87
N ALA A 30 -5.96 8.41 13.73
CA ALA A 30 -6.99 9.40 13.42
C ALA A 30 -6.67 10.28 12.20
N VAL A 31 -5.40 10.53 11.90
CA VAL A 31 -4.96 11.26 10.70
C VAL A 31 -4.97 10.33 9.49
N ILE A 32 -4.43 9.11 9.64
CA ILE A 32 -4.37 8.13 8.53
C ILE A 32 -5.77 7.74 8.03
N ARG A 33 -6.75 7.72 8.93
CA ARG A 33 -8.16 7.42 8.62
C ARG A 33 -8.94 8.59 8.02
N GLN A 34 -8.32 9.77 7.85
CA GLN A 34 -8.97 10.85 7.12
C GLN A 34 -9.22 10.40 5.67
N PRO A 35 -10.33 10.84 5.04
CA PRO A 35 -10.65 10.46 3.67
C PRO A 35 -9.46 10.70 2.73
N HIS A 36 -9.10 9.68 1.94
CA HIS A 36 -8.04 9.71 0.95
C HIS A 36 -6.61 9.89 1.49
N TYR A 37 -6.39 9.93 2.81
CA TYR A 37 -5.05 10.13 3.36
C TYR A 37 -4.12 8.96 3.05
N LEU A 38 -4.56 7.72 3.29
CA LEU A 38 -3.74 6.55 2.99
C LEU A 38 -3.59 6.36 1.47
N GLU A 39 -4.69 6.50 0.74
CA GLU A 39 -4.78 6.26 -0.69
C GLU A 39 -3.84 7.18 -1.47
N THR A 40 -3.85 8.47 -1.16
CA THR A 40 -2.95 9.44 -1.80
C THR A 40 -1.49 9.15 -1.53
N TYR A 41 -1.15 8.75 -0.30
CA TYR A 41 0.23 8.40 0.03
C TYR A 41 0.68 7.14 -0.72
N VAL A 42 -0.15 6.08 -0.73
CA VAL A 42 0.16 4.83 -1.42
C VAL A 42 0.28 5.05 -2.94
N GLN A 43 -0.66 5.79 -3.55
CA GLN A 43 -0.57 6.13 -4.97
C GLN A 43 0.67 6.97 -5.26
N ALA A 44 1.04 7.92 -4.40
CA ALA A 44 2.26 8.69 -4.54
C ALA A 44 3.51 7.79 -4.52
N VAL A 45 3.54 6.75 -3.66
CA VAL A 45 4.61 5.75 -3.67
C VAL A 45 4.66 5.03 -5.02
N PHE A 46 3.53 4.52 -5.53
CA PHE A 46 3.50 3.88 -6.85
C PHE A 46 3.95 4.80 -7.99
N ASN A 47 3.58 6.07 -7.96
CA ASN A 47 4.01 7.06 -8.95
C ASN A 47 5.53 7.27 -8.99
N THR A 48 6.26 6.94 -7.92
CA THR A 48 7.74 7.00 -7.93
C THR A 48 8.40 5.78 -8.56
N LEU A 49 7.66 4.68 -8.74
CA LEU A 49 8.21 3.42 -9.18
C LEU A 49 8.09 3.28 -10.70
N LYS A 50 9.12 2.73 -11.34
CA LYS A 50 9.07 2.25 -12.73
C LYS A 50 9.08 0.74 -12.72
N LEU A 51 7.91 0.13 -12.49
CA LEU A 51 7.78 -1.32 -12.40
C LEU A 51 7.37 -1.90 -13.76
N PRO A 52 8.04 -2.98 -14.22
CA PRO A 52 7.51 -3.79 -15.32
C PRO A 52 6.10 -4.28 -14.99
N ALA A 53 5.23 -4.37 -16.00
CA ALA A 53 3.91 -4.96 -15.84
C ALA A 53 4.04 -6.38 -15.28
N GLY A 54 3.17 -6.73 -14.32
CA GLY A 54 3.21 -8.05 -13.69
C GLY A 54 4.24 -8.20 -12.57
N SER A 55 4.90 -7.12 -12.15
CA SER A 55 5.81 -7.13 -10.98
C SER A 55 5.13 -7.67 -9.72
N ALA A 56 5.93 -8.20 -8.79
CA ALA A 56 5.48 -8.66 -7.49
C ALA A 56 5.64 -7.56 -6.43
N LEU A 57 4.67 -7.45 -5.52
CA LEU A 57 4.72 -6.55 -4.37
C LEU A 57 4.62 -7.37 -3.08
N VAL A 58 5.57 -7.16 -2.17
CA VAL A 58 5.53 -7.72 -0.82
C VAL A 58 4.86 -6.72 0.11
N ILE A 59 3.82 -7.15 0.83
CA ILE A 59 3.10 -6.34 1.81
C ILE A 59 3.24 -6.99 3.19
N GLY A 60 3.71 -6.21 4.16
CA GLY A 60 3.91 -6.68 5.52
C GLY A 60 3.46 -5.68 6.57
N GLY A 61 3.29 -6.18 7.80
CA GLY A 61 2.84 -5.41 8.94
C GLY A 61 3.23 -6.10 10.25
N ASP A 62 3.27 -5.31 11.31
CA ASP A 62 3.58 -5.75 12.69
C ASP A 62 2.32 -6.08 13.52
N GLY A 63 1.15 -6.11 12.89
CA GLY A 63 -0.12 -6.42 13.54
C GLY A 63 -0.78 -5.26 14.32
N ARG A 64 -0.28 -4.02 14.21
CA ARG A 64 -0.92 -2.88 14.87
C ARG A 64 -2.34 -2.62 14.37
N PHE A 65 -3.12 -1.92 15.18
CA PHE A 65 -4.45 -1.44 14.82
C PHE A 65 -4.42 -0.68 13.48
N PHE A 66 -5.44 -0.92 12.64
CA PHE A 66 -5.59 -0.41 11.27
C PHE A 66 -4.73 -1.09 10.18
N ASN A 67 -3.86 -2.05 10.52
CA ASN A 67 -3.11 -2.81 9.50
C ASN A 67 -4.02 -3.58 8.53
N PRO A 68 -5.04 -4.34 8.97
CA PRO A 68 -5.90 -5.09 8.06
C PRO A 68 -6.55 -4.20 6.99
N GLU A 69 -7.08 -3.05 7.41
CA GLU A 69 -7.72 -2.06 6.54
C GLU A 69 -6.70 -1.44 5.60
N ALA A 70 -5.52 -1.05 6.10
CA ALA A 70 -4.46 -0.47 5.27
C ALA A 70 -3.97 -1.45 4.20
N ILE A 71 -3.83 -2.74 4.54
CA ILE A 71 -3.44 -3.78 3.60
C ILE A 71 -4.49 -3.90 2.49
N GLN A 72 -5.79 -3.90 2.82
CA GLN A 72 -6.86 -3.94 1.81
C GLN A 72 -6.80 -2.75 0.85
N THR A 73 -6.58 -1.54 1.37
CA THR A 73 -6.39 -0.34 0.54
C THR A 73 -5.18 -0.49 -0.39
N ILE A 74 -4.04 -0.99 0.12
CA ILE A 74 -2.83 -1.20 -0.70
C ILE A 74 -3.07 -2.25 -1.79
N ILE A 75 -3.80 -3.34 -1.50
CA ILE A 75 -4.15 -4.37 -2.49
C ILE A 75 -4.95 -3.76 -3.65
N GLN A 76 -5.98 -2.96 -3.33
CA GLN A 76 -6.84 -2.33 -4.35
C GLN A 76 -6.04 -1.38 -5.25
N ILE A 77 -5.18 -0.54 -4.65
CA ILE A 77 -4.34 0.39 -5.41
C ILE A 77 -3.28 -0.37 -6.21
N ALA A 78 -2.68 -1.42 -5.66
CA ALA A 78 -1.70 -2.25 -6.36
C ALA A 78 -2.31 -2.90 -7.61
N ALA A 79 -3.54 -3.44 -7.49
CA ALA A 79 -4.27 -4.01 -8.62
C ALA A 79 -4.56 -2.95 -9.70
N ALA A 80 -4.98 -1.74 -9.30
CA ALA A 80 -5.19 -0.63 -10.22
C ALA A 80 -3.90 -0.13 -10.91
N ASN A 81 -2.74 -0.35 -10.29
CA ASN A 81 -1.42 -0.02 -10.85
C ASN A 81 -0.72 -1.21 -11.54
N ALA A 82 -1.49 -2.22 -11.98
CA ALA A 82 -1.00 -3.37 -12.77
C ALA A 82 0.08 -4.25 -12.11
N ILE A 83 0.07 -4.32 -10.76
CA ILE A 83 0.85 -5.32 -10.02
C ILE A 83 0.26 -6.71 -10.28
N GLY A 84 1.09 -7.64 -10.74
CA GLY A 84 0.64 -8.99 -11.14
C GLY A 84 0.63 -10.00 -10.00
N LYS A 85 1.40 -9.75 -8.93
CA LYS A 85 1.51 -10.68 -7.80
C LYS A 85 1.62 -9.93 -6.48
N LEU A 86 0.87 -10.38 -5.48
CA LEU A 86 0.98 -9.90 -4.11
C LEU A 86 1.48 -11.02 -3.20
N ILE A 87 2.49 -10.72 -2.39
CA ILE A 87 3.00 -11.61 -1.34
C ILE A 87 2.67 -10.95 -0.02
N ILE A 88 1.75 -11.55 0.74
CA ILE A 88 1.21 -10.95 1.97
C ILE A 88 1.40 -11.96 3.10
N GLY A 89 1.91 -11.48 4.24
CA GLY A 89 1.99 -12.29 5.45
C GLY A 89 0.61 -12.77 5.90
N LYS A 90 0.54 -13.99 6.46
CA LYS A 90 -0.69 -14.52 7.03
C LYS A 90 -1.23 -13.54 8.09
N ASP A 91 -2.52 -13.24 8.04
CA ASP A 91 -3.18 -12.27 8.92
C ASP A 91 -2.58 -10.84 8.85
N GLY A 92 -1.85 -10.52 7.77
CA GLY A 92 -1.12 -9.26 7.62
C GLY A 92 0.16 -9.16 8.45
N LEU A 93 0.62 -10.28 9.03
CA LEU A 93 1.80 -10.35 9.89
C LEU A 93 3.02 -10.75 9.08
N LEU A 94 3.97 -9.82 8.95
CA LEU A 94 5.27 -10.05 8.32
C LEU A 94 6.27 -9.04 8.88
N SER A 95 7.26 -9.53 9.64
CA SER A 95 8.25 -8.67 10.27
C SER A 95 9.12 -7.95 9.22
N THR A 96 9.67 -6.79 9.56
CA THR A 96 10.55 -6.04 8.64
C THR A 96 11.73 -6.88 8.13
N PRO A 97 12.43 -7.68 8.96
CA PRO A 97 13.48 -8.57 8.46
C PRO A 97 12.94 -9.64 7.48
N ALA A 98 11.77 -10.24 7.76
CA ALA A 98 11.17 -11.24 6.88
C ALA A 98 10.70 -10.63 5.55
N ALA A 99 10.11 -9.44 5.58
CA ALA A 99 9.75 -8.69 4.38
C ALA A 99 11.00 -8.39 3.53
N SER A 100 12.08 -7.90 4.16
CA SER A 100 13.34 -7.67 3.45
C SER A 100 13.94 -8.95 2.88
N HIS A 101 13.78 -10.09 3.56
CA HIS A 101 14.24 -11.38 3.05
C HIS A 101 13.45 -11.84 1.83
N LEU A 102 12.11 -11.68 1.84
CA LEU A 102 11.24 -12.05 0.72
C LEU A 102 11.39 -11.16 -0.52
N ILE A 103 11.87 -9.93 -0.35
CA ILE A 103 12.14 -9.01 -1.46
C ILE A 103 13.42 -9.40 -2.23
N ARG A 104 14.34 -10.13 -1.60
CA ARG A 104 15.64 -10.51 -2.16
C ARG A 104 15.57 -11.84 -2.91
#